data_AF-A0A015L9B9-F1
#
_entry.id   AF-A0A015L9B9-F1
#
_cell.length_a   1.000
_cell.length_b   1.000
_cell.length_c   1.000
_cell.angle_alpha   90.00
_cell.angle_beta   90.00
_cell.angle_gamma   90.00
#
_symmetry.space_group_name_H-M   'P 1'
#
loop_
_entity.id
_entity.type
_entity.pdbx_description
1 polymer ?
#
loop_
_entity_poly.entity_id
_entity_poly.type
_entity_poly.pdbx_seq_one_letter_code
_entity_poly.pdbx_strand_id
1 'polypeptide(L)'
;MSDTTYSYPSTPPPQETPAPPPTPATPLSSTTSIEKFTFTERQGDLFTDAPPTDALAHCVSQDLRMGKGIAYIFKKKYEGLNELKAQQCKVGQVAYLQRDNRYIFYLITKYYVYDKPDRKEFETSLVELRRLCEQLGVRGLSVPRIGTGLDGLSLSYVKSAINEAFEGSNIKVTMFYL
;
A
#
# COMPACT_ATOMS: atom_id res chain seq x y z
N MET A 1 -14.85 -47.51 77.33
CA MET A 1 -14.54 -48.09 76.01
C MET A 1 -14.09 -46.92 75.15
N SER A 2 -12.77 -46.68 75.20
CA SER A 2 -11.84 -46.72 74.04
C SER A 2 -11.88 -45.40 73.26
N ASP A 3 -11.12 -44.39 73.66
CA ASP A 3 -9.65 -44.27 73.48
C ASP A 3 -9.28 -44.23 72.00
N THR A 4 -8.97 -43.03 71.48
CA THR A 4 -7.89 -42.85 70.50
C THR A 4 -7.58 -41.36 70.30
N THR A 5 -6.44 -40.97 70.85
CA THR A 5 -5.63 -39.81 70.48
C THR A 5 -5.34 -39.78 68.98
N TYR A 6 -5.48 -38.63 68.32
CA TYR A 6 -4.76 -38.36 67.07
C TYR A 6 -4.09 -36.99 67.11
N SER A 7 -2.77 -37.06 67.13
CA SER A 7 -1.82 -35.97 66.96
C SER A 7 -1.57 -35.75 65.47
N TYR A 8 -1.54 -34.50 65.02
CA TYR A 8 -0.88 -34.12 63.78
C TYR A 8 -0.06 -32.85 64.01
N PRO A 9 1.26 -32.87 63.73
CA PRO A 9 2.07 -31.66 63.64
C PRO A 9 1.84 -31.02 62.27
N SER A 10 1.30 -29.79 62.24
CA SER A 10 1.29 -28.99 61.02
C SER A 10 2.59 -28.21 60.91
N THR A 11 3.57 -28.77 60.21
CA THR A 11 4.72 -28.02 59.70
C THR A 11 4.21 -26.97 58.70
N PRO A 12 4.55 -25.68 58.85
CA PRO A 12 4.24 -24.71 57.81
C PRO A 12 5.04 -25.04 56.54
N PRO A 13 4.48 -24.79 55.33
CA PRO A 13 5.21 -24.97 54.09
C PRO A 13 6.44 -24.05 54.03
N PRO A 14 7.52 -24.44 53.33
CA PRO A 14 8.69 -23.61 53.18
C PRO A 14 8.32 -22.31 52.47
N GLN A 15 8.69 -21.17 53.07
CA GLN A 15 8.61 -19.86 52.47
C GLN A 15 9.48 -19.85 51.20
N GLU A 16 8.85 -19.80 50.02
CA GLU A 16 9.54 -19.44 48.78
C GLU A 16 10.05 -18.01 48.92
N THR A 17 11.37 -17.86 48.94
CA THR A 17 12.03 -16.56 48.77
C THR A 17 11.65 -15.99 47.41
N PRO A 18 11.23 -14.72 47.30
CA PRO A 18 10.98 -14.11 46.00
C PRO A 18 12.28 -14.11 45.20
N ALA A 19 12.20 -14.61 43.96
CA ALA A 19 13.31 -14.48 43.00
C ALA A 19 13.71 -13.00 42.88
N PRO A 20 15.01 -12.67 42.76
CA PRO A 20 15.44 -11.29 42.58
C PRO A 20 14.78 -10.70 41.32
N PRO A 21 14.43 -9.40 41.34
CA PRO A 21 13.80 -8.75 40.20
C PRO A 21 14.70 -8.88 38.95
N PRO A 22 14.12 -9.09 37.75
CA PRO A 22 14.89 -9.15 36.53
C PRO A 22 15.67 -7.84 36.37
N THR A 23 16.98 -7.96 36.25
CA THR A 23 17.89 -6.88 35.88
C THR A 23 17.32 -6.13 34.68
N PRO A 24 17.38 -4.78 34.62
CA PRO A 24 16.94 -4.05 33.44
C PRO A 24 17.75 -4.56 32.24
N ALA A 25 17.06 -5.22 31.32
CA ALA A 25 17.64 -5.56 30.03
C ALA A 25 18.10 -4.26 29.37
N THR A 26 19.38 -4.21 29.03
CA THR A 26 20.02 -3.24 28.15
C THR A 26 19.05 -2.82 27.04
N PRO A 27 18.94 -1.52 26.68
CA PRO A 27 18.18 -1.16 25.49
C PRO A 27 18.83 -1.85 24.30
N LEU A 28 18.13 -2.83 23.75
CA LEU A 28 18.47 -3.44 22.48
C LEU A 28 18.43 -2.29 21.48
N SER A 29 19.60 -1.87 20.99
CA SER A 29 19.71 -0.97 19.86
C SER A 29 18.95 -1.60 18.69
N SER A 30 17.67 -1.25 18.55
CA SER A 30 16.94 -1.49 17.33
C SER A 30 17.58 -0.56 16.31
N THR A 31 18.56 -1.10 15.57
CA THR A 31 18.94 -0.56 14.28
C THR A 31 17.71 -0.68 13.40
N THR A 32 16.80 0.28 13.51
CA THR A 32 15.67 0.42 12.60
C THR A 32 16.28 0.76 11.27
N SER A 33 16.45 -0.27 10.43
CA SER A 33 16.67 -0.10 9.00
C SER A 33 15.62 0.91 8.54
N ILE A 34 16.04 2.12 8.17
CA ILE A 34 15.12 3.08 7.57
C ILE A 34 14.74 2.45 6.23
N GLU A 35 13.59 1.78 6.18
CA GLU A 35 13.06 1.28 4.92
C GLU A 35 12.84 2.48 4.01
N LYS A 36 13.72 2.62 3.02
CA LYS A 36 13.72 3.75 2.10
C LYS A 36 12.89 3.39 0.87
N PHE A 37 12.21 4.39 0.33
CA PHE A 37 11.56 4.33 -0.96
C PHE A 37 12.46 3.63 -2.00
N THR A 38 11.87 2.70 -2.73
CA THR A 38 12.55 1.93 -3.77
C THR A 38 11.68 1.90 -5.01
N PHE A 39 12.25 2.29 -6.15
CA PHE A 39 11.62 2.18 -7.46
C PHE A 39 12.34 1.11 -8.29
N THR A 40 11.57 0.19 -8.87
CA THR A 40 12.10 -0.89 -9.72
C THR A 40 11.26 -1.05 -10.98
N GLU A 41 11.89 -1.48 -12.07
CA GLU A 41 11.21 -1.92 -13.28
C GLU A 41 11.33 -3.44 -13.43
N ARG A 42 10.25 -4.07 -13.88
CA ARG A 42 10.20 -5.51 -14.07
C ARG A 42 9.47 -5.85 -15.36
N GLN A 43 10.06 -6.73 -16.16
CA GLN A 43 9.33 -7.33 -17.27
C GLN A 43 8.34 -8.36 -16.73
N GLY A 44 7.08 -8.28 -17.12
CA GLY A 44 6.00 -9.15 -16.65
C GLY A 44 4.62 -8.52 -16.82
N ASP A 45 3.60 -9.35 -16.63
CA ASP A 45 2.19 -8.93 -16.63
C ASP A 45 1.81 -8.39 -15.25
N LEU A 46 1.34 -7.15 -15.20
CA LEU A 46 0.95 -6.48 -13.96
C LEU A 46 -0.08 -7.27 -13.14
N PHE A 47 -1.03 -7.93 -13.79
CA PHE A 47 -2.15 -8.57 -13.10
C PHE A 47 -1.82 -9.99 -12.62
N THR A 48 -0.70 -10.55 -13.08
CA THR A 48 -0.26 -11.92 -12.83
C THR A 48 1.00 -11.96 -11.97
N ASP A 49 1.97 -11.09 -12.27
CA ASP A 49 3.30 -11.08 -11.64
C ASP A 49 3.42 -10.10 -10.47
N ALA A 50 2.45 -9.21 -10.27
CA ALA A 50 2.41 -8.32 -9.11
C ALA A 50 2.12 -9.10 -7.82
N PRO A 51 2.87 -8.86 -6.72
CA PRO A 51 2.63 -9.51 -5.45
C PRO A 51 1.17 -9.35 -4.99
N PRO A 52 0.57 -10.36 -4.33
CA PRO A 52 -0.83 -10.28 -3.96
C PRO A 52 -1.13 -9.21 -2.90
N THR A 53 -0.11 -8.81 -2.14
CA THR A 53 -0.13 -7.78 -1.12
C THR A 53 0.02 -6.37 -1.67
N ASP A 54 0.52 -6.23 -2.91
CA ASP A 54 0.77 -4.91 -3.50
C ASP A 54 -0.55 -4.32 -3.98
N ALA A 55 -0.75 -3.04 -3.66
CA ALA A 55 -1.78 -2.24 -4.29
C ALA A 55 -1.46 -2.05 -5.77
N LEU A 56 -2.50 -1.89 -6.60
CA LEU A 56 -2.34 -1.59 -8.02
C LEU A 56 -2.71 -0.14 -8.29
N ALA A 57 -2.04 0.51 -9.25
CA ALA A 57 -2.48 1.84 -9.69
C ALA A 57 -2.43 2.01 -11.21
N HIS A 58 -3.35 2.81 -11.76
CA HIS A 58 -3.29 3.25 -13.15
C HIS A 58 -3.93 4.64 -13.34
N CYS A 59 -3.64 5.27 -14.48
CA CYS A 59 -4.24 6.54 -14.85
C CYS A 59 -5.59 6.34 -15.56
N VAL A 60 -6.52 7.25 -15.29
CA VAL A 60 -7.84 7.34 -15.93
C VAL A 60 -8.27 8.79 -16.14
N SER A 61 -9.29 8.97 -16.98
CA SER A 61 -10.03 10.22 -17.11
C SER A 61 -11.14 10.31 -16.05
N GLN A 62 -11.52 11.54 -15.69
CA GLN A 62 -12.58 11.83 -14.72
C GLN A 62 -13.96 11.30 -15.18
N ASP A 63 -14.18 11.20 -16.49
CA ASP A 63 -15.38 10.58 -17.07
C ASP A 63 -15.46 9.04 -16.89
N LEU A 64 -14.38 8.41 -16.37
CA LEU A 64 -14.25 6.98 -16.06
C LEU A 64 -14.71 6.04 -17.19
N ARG A 65 -14.52 6.43 -18.46
CA ARG A 65 -14.92 5.61 -19.62
C ARG A 65 -14.16 4.27 -19.65
N MET A 66 -12.85 4.31 -19.42
CA MET A 66 -11.95 3.15 -19.33
C MET A 66 -12.17 2.12 -20.46
N GLY A 67 -12.24 2.59 -21.71
CA GLY A 67 -12.63 1.77 -22.86
C GLY A 67 -11.50 1.14 -23.66
N LYS A 68 -10.24 1.48 -23.37
CA LYS A 68 -9.06 1.03 -24.14
C LYS A 68 -7.86 0.78 -23.22
N GLY A 69 -6.88 0.05 -23.74
CA GLY A 69 -5.62 -0.23 -23.07
C GLY A 69 -5.81 -0.96 -21.73
N ILE A 70 -4.87 -0.77 -20.82
CA ILE A 70 -4.90 -1.45 -19.52
C ILE A 70 -6.12 -1.05 -18.68
N ALA A 71 -6.63 0.18 -18.83
CA ALA A 71 -7.80 0.66 -18.11
C ALA A 71 -9.06 -0.18 -18.39
N TYR A 72 -9.20 -0.73 -19.60
CA TYR A 72 -10.29 -1.66 -19.92
C TYR A 72 -10.17 -2.96 -19.12
N ILE A 73 -8.95 -3.47 -18.92
CA ILE A 73 -8.69 -4.67 -18.13
C ILE A 73 -9.02 -4.40 -16.66
N PHE A 74 -8.59 -3.26 -16.10
CA PHE A 74 -8.98 -2.84 -14.73
C PHE A 74 -10.50 -2.78 -14.56
N LYS A 75 -11.21 -2.15 -15.52
CA LYS A 75 -12.68 -2.07 -15.49
C LYS A 75 -13.35 -3.44 -15.50
N LYS A 76 -12.84 -4.38 -16.30
CA LYS A 76 -13.38 -5.75 -16.39
C LYS A 76 -13.05 -6.60 -15.17
N LYS A 77 -11.87 -6.42 -14.56
CA LYS A 77 -11.40 -7.24 -13.45
C LYS A 77 -11.94 -6.80 -12.10
N TYR A 78 -12.02 -5.49 -11.84
CA TYR A 78 -12.35 -4.95 -10.50
C TYR A 78 -13.74 -4.32 -10.39
N GLU A 79 -14.40 -4.10 -11.53
CA GLU A 79 -15.74 -3.51 -11.62
C GLU A 79 -15.84 -2.20 -10.80
N GLY A 80 -16.93 -1.98 -10.04
CA GLY A 80 -17.01 -0.87 -9.08
C GLY A 80 -17.16 0.53 -9.68
N LEU A 81 -17.57 0.67 -10.94
CA LEU A 81 -17.69 1.99 -11.59
C LEU A 81 -18.62 2.96 -10.84
N ASN A 82 -19.68 2.45 -10.20
CA ASN A 82 -20.59 3.28 -9.41
C ASN A 82 -19.94 3.78 -8.12
N GLU A 83 -19.16 2.94 -7.44
CA GLU A 83 -18.37 3.32 -6.26
C GLU A 83 -17.34 4.40 -6.61
N LEU A 84 -16.64 4.24 -7.74
CA LEU A 84 -15.69 5.24 -8.22
C LEU A 84 -16.38 6.58 -8.52
N LYS A 85 -17.55 6.55 -9.17
CA LYS A 85 -18.33 7.77 -9.44
C LYS A 85 -18.84 8.44 -8.17
N ALA A 86 -19.22 7.66 -7.16
CA ALA A 86 -19.72 8.16 -5.89
C ALA A 86 -18.64 8.92 -5.09
N GLN A 87 -17.35 8.62 -5.31
CA GLN A 87 -16.24 9.36 -4.70
C GLN A 87 -16.08 10.79 -5.28
N GLN A 88 -16.65 11.06 -6.47
CA GLN A 88 -16.65 12.37 -7.13
C GLN A 88 -15.26 13.01 -7.30
N CYS A 89 -14.20 12.19 -7.37
CA CYS A 89 -12.83 12.65 -7.55
C CYS A 89 -12.67 13.51 -8.81
N LYS A 90 -11.84 14.54 -8.70
CA LYS A 90 -11.49 15.49 -9.76
C LYS A 90 -10.10 15.19 -10.31
N VAL A 91 -9.78 15.84 -11.43
CA VAL A 91 -8.41 15.84 -11.97
C VAL A 91 -7.42 16.26 -10.88
N GLY A 92 -6.29 15.55 -10.80
CA GLY A 92 -5.28 15.68 -9.75
C GLY A 92 -5.55 14.84 -8.50
N GLN A 93 -6.75 14.24 -8.36
CA GLN A 93 -7.09 13.37 -7.24
C GLN A 93 -7.00 11.88 -7.60
N VAL A 94 -7.12 11.02 -6.60
CA VAL A 94 -7.06 9.57 -6.74
C VAL A 94 -8.31 8.95 -6.14
N ALA A 95 -9.07 8.22 -6.97
CA ALA A 95 -10.13 7.34 -6.48
C ALA A 95 -9.55 5.97 -6.16
N TYR A 96 -10.19 5.21 -5.29
CA TYR A 96 -9.74 3.84 -5.01
C TYR A 96 -10.87 2.86 -4.75
N LEU A 97 -10.60 1.59 -4.98
CA LEU A 97 -11.44 0.46 -4.59
C LEU A 97 -10.64 -0.49 -3.71
N GLN A 98 -11.32 -1.16 -2.79
CA GLN A 98 -10.75 -2.30 -2.08
C GLN A 98 -11.30 -3.59 -2.68
N ARG A 99 -10.42 -4.44 -3.19
CA ARG A 99 -10.73 -5.73 -3.84
C ARG A 99 -9.65 -6.73 -3.48
N ASP A 100 -9.99 -8.00 -3.31
CA ASP A 100 -9.01 -9.08 -3.10
C ASP A 100 -7.95 -8.76 -2.03
N ASN A 101 -8.38 -8.13 -0.93
CA ASN A 101 -7.53 -7.71 0.18
C ASN A 101 -6.38 -6.75 -0.18
N ARG A 102 -6.52 -5.99 -1.28
CA ARG A 102 -5.61 -4.91 -1.68
C ARG A 102 -6.39 -3.67 -2.13
N TYR A 103 -5.67 -2.58 -2.33
CA TYR A 103 -6.21 -1.35 -2.91
C TYR A 103 -5.92 -1.26 -4.40
N ILE A 104 -6.91 -0.78 -5.15
CA ILE A 104 -6.81 -0.47 -6.58
C ILE A 104 -7.00 1.05 -6.72
N PHE A 105 -5.94 1.76 -7.08
CA PHE A 105 -5.91 3.21 -7.21
C PHE A 105 -6.12 3.66 -8.66
N TYR A 106 -6.95 4.67 -8.82
CA TYR A 106 -7.36 5.26 -10.10
C TYR A 106 -6.95 6.73 -10.08
N LEU A 107 -5.79 7.04 -10.67
CA LEU A 107 -5.26 8.40 -10.73
C LEU A 107 -6.05 9.17 -11.80
N ILE A 108 -6.77 10.21 -11.38
CA ILE A 108 -7.56 11.03 -12.29
C ILE A 108 -6.64 12.11 -12.89
N THR A 109 -6.09 11.87 -14.06
CA THR A 109 -5.05 12.73 -14.64
C THR A 109 -5.55 13.66 -15.75
N LYS A 110 -6.82 13.50 -16.15
CA LYS A 110 -7.44 14.25 -17.24
C LYS A 110 -8.95 14.28 -17.13
N TYR A 111 -9.59 15.26 -17.77
CA TYR A 111 -11.05 15.42 -17.74
C TYR A 111 -11.73 14.33 -18.57
N TYR A 112 -11.32 14.18 -19.83
CA TYR A 112 -11.94 13.25 -20.76
C TYR A 112 -10.94 12.23 -21.31
N VAL A 113 -11.46 11.08 -21.76
CA VAL A 113 -10.62 9.97 -22.25
C VAL A 113 -9.72 10.34 -23.44
N TYR A 114 -10.13 11.31 -24.27
CA TYR A 114 -9.40 11.80 -25.45
C TYR A 114 -8.40 12.91 -25.15
N ASP A 115 -8.41 13.46 -23.93
CA ASP A 115 -7.43 14.46 -23.52
C ASP A 115 -6.07 13.80 -23.27
N LYS A 116 -5.02 14.62 -23.33
CA LYS A 116 -3.71 14.26 -22.79
C LYS A 116 -3.63 14.76 -21.35
N PRO A 117 -3.05 13.98 -20.42
CA PRO A 117 -2.84 14.46 -19.07
C PRO A 117 -1.86 15.65 -19.07
N ASP A 118 -2.18 16.66 -18.26
CA ASP A 118 -1.23 17.72 -17.96
C ASP A 118 -0.19 17.20 -16.96
N ARG A 119 1.08 17.63 -17.12
CA ARG A 119 2.18 17.22 -16.24
C ARG A 119 1.92 17.57 -14.77
N LYS A 120 1.38 18.76 -14.52
CA LYS A 120 1.08 19.23 -13.17
C LYS A 120 -0.01 18.37 -12.51
N GLU A 121 -1.03 18.00 -13.27
CA GLU A 121 -2.12 17.17 -12.76
C GLU A 121 -1.67 15.73 -12.52
N PHE A 122 -0.78 15.22 -13.37
CA PHE A 122 -0.12 13.93 -13.16
C PHE A 122 0.71 13.93 -11.87
N GLU A 123 1.58 14.93 -11.66
CA GLU A 123 2.38 15.08 -10.44
C GLU A 123 1.51 15.22 -9.19
N THR A 124 0.45 16.04 -9.26
CA THR A 124 -0.50 16.22 -8.15
C THR A 124 -1.17 14.90 -7.79
N SER A 125 -1.56 14.09 -8.79
CA SER A 125 -2.14 12.77 -8.55
C SER A 125 -1.16 11.77 -7.91
N LEU A 126 0.15 11.89 -8.19
CA LEU A 126 1.18 11.05 -7.55
C LEU A 126 1.39 11.43 -6.08
N VAL A 127 1.38 12.73 -5.76
CA VAL A 127 1.46 13.21 -4.37
C VAL A 127 0.27 12.73 -3.57
N GLU A 128 -0.94 12.82 -4.13
CA GLU A 128 -2.16 12.31 -3.50
C GLU A 128 -2.11 10.77 -3.35
N LEU A 129 -1.60 10.06 -4.36
CA LEU A 129 -1.41 8.61 -4.27
C LEU A 129 -0.50 8.23 -3.12
N ARG A 130 0.65 8.90 -2.97
CA ARG A 130 1.55 8.67 -1.82
C ARG A 130 0.81 8.89 -0.51
N ARG A 131 0.09 10.01 -0.37
CA ARG A 131 -0.67 10.35 0.84
C ARG A 131 -1.67 9.25 1.19
N LEU A 132 -2.40 8.75 0.20
CA LEU A 132 -3.34 7.63 0.39
C LEU A 132 -2.62 6.33 0.77
N CYS A 133 -1.49 6.01 0.13
CA CYS A 133 -0.71 4.84 0.49
C CYS A 133 -0.26 4.89 1.96
N GLU A 134 0.26 6.02 2.41
CA GLU A 134 0.66 6.21 3.81
C GLU A 134 -0.53 6.10 4.78
N GLN A 135 -1.66 6.74 4.45
CA GLN A 135 -2.88 6.69 5.27
C GLN A 135 -3.48 5.28 5.37
N LEU A 136 -3.44 4.51 4.28
CA LEU A 136 -4.03 3.18 4.19
C LEU A 136 -3.05 2.05 4.57
N GLY A 137 -1.82 2.40 4.96
CA GLY A 137 -0.78 1.43 5.33
C GLY A 137 -0.24 0.60 4.15
N VAL A 138 -0.37 1.10 2.93
CA VAL A 138 0.15 0.44 1.71
C VAL A 138 1.66 0.63 1.64
N ARG A 139 2.41 -0.47 1.66
CA ARG A 139 3.87 -0.50 1.54
C ARG A 139 4.36 -0.93 0.16
N GLY A 140 3.53 -1.62 -0.62
CA GLY A 140 3.86 -2.12 -1.96
C GLY A 140 2.88 -1.59 -2.98
N LEU A 141 3.39 -0.99 -4.05
CA LEU A 141 2.62 -0.43 -5.14
C LEU A 141 3.14 -0.95 -6.48
N SER A 142 2.28 -1.67 -7.21
CA SER A 142 2.57 -2.18 -8.54
C SER A 142 1.82 -1.37 -9.59
N VAL A 143 2.56 -0.83 -10.57
CA VAL A 143 2.00 0.05 -11.61
C VAL A 143 2.41 -0.44 -12.99
N PRO A 144 1.61 -0.27 -14.05
CA PRO A 144 2.11 -0.38 -15.41
C PRO A 144 3.01 0.82 -15.73
N ARG A 145 3.50 0.94 -16.97
CA ARG A 145 4.07 2.21 -17.48
C ARG A 145 2.98 3.30 -17.59
N ILE A 146 2.50 3.79 -16.45
CA ILE A 146 1.41 4.78 -16.31
C ILE A 146 1.74 6.09 -17.02
N GLY A 147 0.72 6.76 -17.57
CA GLY A 147 0.88 8.02 -18.30
C GLY A 147 1.67 7.92 -19.62
N THR A 148 2.22 6.75 -19.95
CA THR A 148 2.91 6.49 -21.22
C THR A 148 1.96 5.90 -22.28
N GLY A 149 2.39 5.89 -23.54
CA GLY A 149 1.59 5.36 -24.65
C GLY A 149 0.53 6.35 -25.13
N LEU A 150 -0.75 6.05 -24.92
CA LEU A 150 -1.87 6.89 -25.38
C LEU A 150 -1.88 8.30 -24.75
N ASP A 151 -1.34 8.41 -23.53
CA ASP A 151 -1.27 9.65 -22.77
C ASP A 151 -0.02 10.50 -23.12
N GLY A 152 0.97 9.92 -23.81
CA GLY A 152 2.07 10.65 -24.44
C GLY A 152 3.15 11.21 -23.50
N LEU A 153 3.13 10.92 -22.19
CA LEU A 153 4.24 11.27 -21.31
C LEU A 153 5.46 10.38 -21.61
N SER A 154 6.66 10.96 -21.54
CA SER A 154 7.88 10.19 -21.71
C SER A 154 8.14 9.31 -20.49
N LEU A 155 8.65 8.11 -20.72
CA LEU A 155 8.97 7.18 -19.63
C LEU A 155 10.01 7.76 -18.65
N SER A 156 10.98 8.53 -19.16
CA SER A 156 11.96 9.21 -18.32
C SER A 156 11.32 10.23 -17.37
N TYR A 157 10.37 11.01 -17.87
CA TYR A 157 9.63 11.97 -17.05
C TYR A 157 8.77 11.28 -15.99
N VAL A 158 8.01 10.25 -16.38
CA VAL A 158 7.17 9.48 -15.45
C VAL A 158 8.02 8.89 -14.31
N LYS A 159 9.19 8.35 -14.63
CA LYS A 159 10.14 7.85 -13.62
C LYS A 159 10.59 8.96 -12.68
N SER A 160 11.00 10.12 -13.20
CA SER A 160 11.41 11.26 -12.35
C SER A 160 10.28 11.67 -11.41
N ALA A 161 9.08 11.87 -11.95
CA ALA A 161 7.92 12.29 -11.18
C ALA A 161 7.53 11.29 -10.09
N ILE A 162 7.60 9.97 -10.36
CA ILE A 162 7.37 8.95 -9.32
C ILE A 162 8.45 9.00 -8.25
N ASN A 163 9.73 9.12 -8.63
CA ASN A 163 10.82 9.19 -7.65
C ASN A 163 10.69 10.42 -6.76
N GLU A 164 10.40 11.59 -7.34
CA GLU A 164 10.20 12.85 -6.62
C GLU A 164 8.98 12.78 -5.69
N ALA A 165 7.83 12.30 -6.18
CA ALA A 165 6.61 12.23 -5.38
C ALA A 165 6.76 11.29 -4.17
N PHE A 166 7.43 10.15 -4.35
CA PHE A 166 7.61 9.13 -3.32
C PHE A 166 8.90 9.26 -2.51
N GLU A 167 9.70 10.29 -2.77
CA GLU A 167 10.94 10.54 -2.02
C GLU A 167 10.67 10.71 -0.52
N GLY A 168 11.46 10.02 0.31
CA GLY A 168 11.31 10.03 1.76
C GLY A 168 10.17 9.17 2.31
N SER A 169 9.41 8.49 1.44
CA SER A 169 8.48 7.43 1.87
C SER A 169 9.21 6.10 2.09
N ASN A 170 8.51 5.11 2.63
CA ASN A 170 8.97 3.72 2.74
C ASN A 170 8.12 2.78 1.85
N ILE A 171 7.63 3.31 0.74
CA ILE A 171 6.81 2.57 -0.21
C ILE A 171 7.72 1.97 -1.28
N LYS A 172 7.51 0.69 -1.61
CA LYS A 172 8.15 0.03 -2.75
C LYS A 172 7.25 0.19 -3.98
N VAL A 173 7.77 0.82 -5.02
CA VAL A 173 7.08 0.94 -6.31
C VAL A 173 7.74 0.02 -7.34
N THR A 174 6.93 -0.85 -7.96
CA THR A 174 7.37 -1.73 -9.04
C THR A 174 6.58 -1.41 -10.31
N MET A 175 7.28 -1.00 -11.36
CA MET A 175 6.71 -0.71 -12.67
C MET A 175 6.84 -1.92 -13.59
N PHE A 176 5.71 -2.43 -14.07
CA PHE A 176 5.62 -3.57 -14.98
C PHE A 176 5.54 -3.15 -16.45
N TYR A 177 6.17 -3.95 -17.32
CA TYR A 177 6.08 -3.83 -18.77
C TYR A 177 6.13 -5.21 -19.44
N LEU A 178 5.49 -5.33 -20.61
CA LEU A 178 5.55 -6.52 -21.46
C LEU A 178 6.78 -6.48 -22.38
#